data_AF-W4PAS4-F1
#
_entry.id   AF-W4PAS4-F1
#
_cell.length_a   1.000
_cell.length_b   1.000
_cell.length_c   1.000
_cell.angle_alpha   90.00
_cell.angle_beta   90.00
_cell.angle_gamma   90.00
#
_symmetry.space_group_name_H-M   'P 1'
#
loop_
_entity.id
_entity.type
_entity.pdbx_description
1 polymer ?
#
loop_
_entity_poly.entity_id
_entity_poly.type
_entity_poly.pdbx_seq_one_letter_code
_entity_poly.pdbx_strand_id
1 'polypeptide(L)'
;MAAACLSAQNKSAGINLSLWKDISTQPVDSTQTSYLNLGVLTNMNRLKGMGINILGSVVQTDVRGVQLSGIANIIANDMKGIQFSGITNINGRKMTGVSASGLVNITGQDVTGVVLSGLINIGGDRVAGLAISGE
;
A
#
# COMPACT_ATOMS: atom_id res chain seq x y z
N MET A 1 -14.85 -24.42 -0.25
CA MET A 1 -15.46 -23.45 0.68
C MET A 1 -15.82 -22.23 -0.15
N ALA A 2 -17.11 -21.97 -0.32
CA ALA A 2 -17.65 -21.11 -1.38
C ALA A 2 -17.29 -19.64 -1.15
N ALA A 3 -16.59 -19.05 -2.12
CA ALA A 3 -16.44 -17.62 -2.23
C ALA A 3 -17.82 -17.04 -2.57
N ALA A 4 -18.41 -16.29 -1.65
CA ALA A 4 -19.52 -15.41 -1.98
C ALA A 4 -18.95 -14.23 -2.77
N CYS A 5 -18.59 -14.47 -4.04
CA CYS A 5 -18.46 -13.41 -5.02
C CYS A 5 -19.84 -12.77 -5.14
N LEU A 6 -20.07 -11.66 -4.43
CA LEU A 6 -21.24 -10.82 -4.71
C LEU A 6 -21.12 -10.39 -6.18
N SER A 7 -21.98 -10.97 -7.00
CA SER A 7 -22.19 -10.62 -8.40
C SER A 7 -22.83 -9.25 -8.49
N ALA A 8 -22.04 -8.19 -8.29
CA ALA A 8 -22.47 -6.81 -8.50
C ALA A 8 -21.42 -6.07 -9.33
N GLN A 9 -21.68 -6.07 -10.64
CA GLN A 9 -21.48 -4.96 -11.58
C GLN A 9 -20.61 -3.79 -11.09
N ASN A 10 -19.42 -3.63 -11.67
CA ASN A 10 -19.11 -2.53 -12.60
C ASN A 10 -17.64 -2.64 -13.05
N LYS A 11 -17.38 -2.57 -14.37
CA LYS A 11 -16.02 -2.41 -14.95
C LYS A 11 -15.42 -1.01 -14.67
N SER A 12 -15.96 -0.27 -13.71
CA SER A 12 -15.57 1.10 -13.41
C SER A 12 -14.89 1.18 -12.05
N ALA A 13 -13.57 1.37 -12.13
CA ALA A 13 -12.81 2.26 -11.27
C ALA A 13 -13.67 3.08 -10.27
N GLY A 14 -13.47 2.86 -8.97
CA GLY A 14 -14.13 3.69 -7.97
C GLY A 14 -13.71 3.38 -6.55
N ILE A 15 -14.30 2.36 -5.93
CA ILE A 15 -14.24 2.15 -4.48
C ILE A 15 -14.10 0.66 -4.15
N ASN A 16 -13.04 0.27 -3.45
CA ASN A 16 -12.81 -1.08 -2.92
C ASN A 16 -13.20 -1.07 -1.44
N LEU A 17 -14.13 -1.94 -1.07
CA LEU A 17 -14.49 -2.18 0.32
C LEU A 17 -14.10 -3.61 0.66
N SER A 18 -13.21 -3.80 1.63
CA SER A 18 -12.70 -5.13 2.00
C SER A 18 -12.78 -5.40 3.49
N LEU A 19 -13.52 -6.43 3.87
CA LEU A 19 -13.60 -6.87 5.27
C LEU A 19 -12.50 -7.89 5.59
N TRP A 20 -12.07 -8.66 4.59
CA TRP A 20 -11.05 -9.70 4.71
C TRP A 20 -10.43 -9.95 3.32
N LYS A 21 -9.28 -10.63 3.24
CA LYS A 21 -8.58 -10.86 1.95
C LYS A 21 -9.43 -11.48 0.83
N ASP A 22 -10.53 -12.15 1.18
CA ASP A 22 -11.46 -12.82 0.24
C ASP A 22 -12.87 -12.17 0.22
N ILE A 23 -13.13 -11.17 1.06
CA ILE A 23 -14.42 -10.46 1.12
C ILE A 23 -14.16 -9.02 0.71
N SER A 24 -14.12 -8.79 -0.60
CA SER A 24 -13.88 -7.48 -1.18
C SER A 24 -14.90 -7.19 -2.30
N THR A 25 -15.31 -5.94 -2.44
CA THR A 25 -16.22 -5.50 -3.52
C THR A 25 -15.57 -5.48 -4.90
N GLN A 26 -14.25 -5.70 -5.00
CA GLN A 26 -13.52 -5.74 -6.26
C GLN A 26 -12.70 -7.02 -6.40
N PRO A 27 -12.78 -7.72 -7.55
CA PRO A 27 -11.93 -8.87 -7.82
C PRO A 27 -10.46 -8.46 -7.94
N VAL A 28 -9.56 -9.30 -7.44
CA VAL A 28 -8.11 -9.13 -7.60
C VAL A 28 -7.72 -9.53 -9.01
N ASP A 29 -8.08 -8.71 -9.99
CA ASP A 29 -7.79 -8.92 -11.40
C ASP A 29 -6.67 -7.98 -11.87
N SER A 30 -5.79 -8.44 -12.76
CA SER A 30 -4.52 -7.77 -13.11
C SER A 30 -4.67 -6.39 -13.77
N THR A 31 -5.90 -5.97 -14.10
CA THR A 31 -6.19 -4.68 -14.75
C THR A 31 -6.98 -3.70 -13.87
N GLN A 32 -7.52 -4.14 -12.73
CA GLN A 32 -8.33 -3.27 -11.88
C GLN A 32 -7.48 -2.25 -11.12
N THR A 33 -7.97 -1.01 -11.09
CA THR A 33 -7.39 0.10 -10.35
C THR A 33 -8.44 0.65 -9.39
N SER A 34 -8.17 0.51 -8.09
CA SER A 34 -8.99 1.11 -7.03
C SER A 34 -8.62 2.58 -6.88
N TYR A 35 -9.60 3.48 -6.77
CA TYR A 35 -9.31 4.89 -6.46
C TYR A 35 -9.49 5.18 -4.98
N LEU A 36 -10.56 4.65 -4.39
CA LEU A 36 -10.78 4.63 -2.95
C LEU A 36 -10.70 3.19 -2.47
N ASN A 37 -10.04 2.94 -1.35
CA ASN A 37 -9.96 1.63 -0.72
C ASN A 37 -10.20 1.77 0.77
N LEU A 38 -11.22 1.11 1.32
CA LEU A 38 -11.48 1.06 2.75
C LEU A 38 -11.60 -0.40 3.18
N GLY A 39 -10.85 -0.79 4.20
CA GLY A 39 -10.98 -2.16 4.68
C GLY A 39 -10.27 -2.48 5.98
N VAL A 40 -10.37 -3.74 6.40
CA VAL A 40 -9.60 -4.26 7.53
C VAL A 40 -8.26 -4.78 7.00
N LEU A 41 -8.32 -5.76 6.10
CA LEU A 41 -7.19 -6.25 5.33
C LEU A 41 -7.59 -6.26 3.86
N THR A 42 -6.80 -5.60 3.02
CA THR A 42 -7.07 -5.49 1.58
C THR A 42 -5.98 -6.15 0.76
N ASN A 43 -6.38 -6.81 -0.33
CA ASN A 43 -5.48 -7.27 -1.36
C ASN A 43 -5.98 -6.69 -2.68
N MET A 44 -5.16 -5.89 -3.34
CA MET A 44 -5.52 -5.18 -4.56
C MET A 44 -4.41 -5.32 -5.60
N ASN A 45 -4.78 -5.16 -6.86
CA ASN A 45 -3.79 -5.12 -7.92
C ASN A 45 -3.09 -3.75 -8.00
N ARG A 46 -3.86 -2.66 -8.01
CA ARG A 46 -3.34 -1.29 -8.14
C ARG A 46 -4.22 -0.27 -7.43
N LEU A 47 -3.60 0.68 -6.72
CA LEU A 47 -4.31 1.78 -6.03
C LEU A 47 -3.92 3.12 -6.66
N LYS A 48 -4.91 3.93 -7.05
CA LYS A 48 -4.74 5.30 -7.53
C LYS A 48 -5.68 6.26 -6.80
N GLY A 49 -5.33 6.68 -5.60
CA GLY A 49 -6.14 7.65 -4.85
C GLY A 49 -5.90 7.48 -3.35
N MET A 50 -6.92 7.11 -2.58
CA MET A 50 -6.82 7.01 -1.12
C MET A 50 -7.19 5.60 -0.64
N GLY A 51 -6.30 4.98 0.12
CA GLY A 51 -6.54 3.71 0.80
C GLY A 51 -6.44 3.86 2.31
N ILE A 52 -7.42 3.36 3.06
CA ILE A 52 -7.44 3.33 4.51
C ILE A 52 -7.73 1.90 4.96
N ASN A 53 -6.85 1.33 5.77
CA ASN A 53 -6.98 -0.03 6.25
C ASN A 53 -6.77 -0.11 7.76
N ILE A 54 -7.55 -0.92 8.45
CA ILE A 54 -7.40 -1.09 9.90
C ILE A 54 -6.14 -1.92 10.22
N LEU A 55 -5.90 -3.01 9.48
CA LEU A 55 -4.74 -3.86 9.67
C LEU A 55 -3.70 -3.59 8.58
N GLY A 56 -4.01 -3.88 7.33
CA GLY A 56 -3.02 -3.73 6.28
C GLY A 56 -3.56 -3.75 4.88
N SER A 57 -2.69 -3.40 3.94
CA SER A 57 -2.96 -3.53 2.52
C SER A 57 -1.80 -4.15 1.78
N VAL A 58 -2.15 -4.98 0.80
CA VAL A 58 -1.23 -5.59 -0.16
C VAL A 58 -1.62 -5.10 -1.54
N VAL A 59 -0.68 -4.46 -2.24
CA VAL A 59 -0.83 -3.99 -3.61
C VAL A 59 0.19 -4.69 -4.49
N GLN A 60 -0.29 -5.46 -5.48
CA GLN A 60 0.55 -6.32 -6.31
C GLN A 60 1.33 -5.57 -7.40
N THR A 61 0.87 -4.39 -7.79
CA THR A 61 1.52 -3.53 -8.79
C THR A 61 1.90 -2.22 -8.12
N ASP A 62 1.28 -1.10 -8.52
CA ASP A 62 1.69 0.23 -8.10
C ASP A 62 0.66 0.91 -7.20
N VAL A 63 1.15 1.88 -6.43
CA VAL A 63 0.32 2.81 -5.67
C VAL A 63 0.59 4.23 -6.14
N ARG A 64 -0.46 4.99 -6.39
CA ARG A 64 -0.40 6.43 -6.66
C ARG A 64 -1.40 7.17 -5.80
N GLY A 65 -0.96 7.75 -4.69
CA GLY A 65 -1.79 8.54 -3.80
C GLY A 65 -1.48 8.30 -2.32
N VAL A 66 -2.51 8.26 -1.48
CA VAL A 66 -2.39 8.15 -0.02
C VAL A 66 -2.78 6.74 0.43
N GLN A 67 -1.98 6.12 1.28
CA GLN A 67 -2.27 4.80 1.84
C GLN A 67 -2.01 4.80 3.35
N LEU A 68 -3.06 4.56 4.13
CA LEU A 68 -3.01 4.53 5.58
C LEU A 68 -3.38 3.13 6.03
N SER A 69 -2.52 2.49 6.83
CA SER A 69 -2.81 1.19 7.43
C SER A 69 -2.44 1.18 8.91
N GLY A 70 -3.19 0.46 9.74
CA GLY A 70 -2.86 0.38 11.17
C GLY A 70 -1.59 -0.42 11.45
N ILE A 71 -1.30 -1.49 10.70
CA ILE A 71 -0.15 -2.38 10.92
C ILE A 71 0.85 -2.25 9.78
N ALA A 72 0.48 -2.61 8.55
CA ALA A 72 1.44 -2.69 7.47
C ALA A 72 0.88 -2.36 6.07
N ASN A 73 1.73 -1.79 5.22
CA ASN A 73 1.49 -1.65 3.79
C ASN A 73 2.57 -2.40 3.00
N ILE A 74 2.16 -3.21 2.02
CA ILE A 74 3.06 -3.96 1.14
C ILE A 74 2.71 -3.63 -0.30
N ILE A 75 3.68 -3.11 -1.04
CA ILE A 75 3.55 -2.70 -2.43
C ILE A 75 4.65 -3.42 -3.21
N ALA A 76 4.26 -4.34 -4.10
CA ALA A 76 5.24 -5.21 -4.77
C ALA A 76 6.07 -4.48 -5.84
N ASN A 77 5.57 -3.36 -6.41
CA ASN A 77 6.29 -2.59 -7.42
C ASN A 77 6.61 -1.16 -6.93
N ASP A 78 5.98 -0.15 -7.53
CA ASP A 78 6.32 1.26 -7.32
C ASP A 78 5.26 1.99 -6.47
N MET A 79 5.70 2.69 -5.43
CA MET A 79 4.88 3.58 -4.61
C MET A 79 5.14 5.04 -4.97
N LYS A 80 4.07 5.80 -5.22
CA LYS A 80 4.12 7.25 -5.41
C LYS A 80 3.06 7.97 -4.57
N GLY A 81 3.46 8.80 -3.62
CA GLY A 81 2.55 9.62 -2.82
C GLY A 81 2.87 9.56 -1.33
N ILE A 82 1.87 9.27 -0.49
CA ILE A 82 2.03 9.22 0.97
C ILE A 82 1.62 7.83 1.47
N GLN A 83 2.48 7.15 2.24
CA GLN A 83 2.12 5.93 2.95
C GLN A 83 2.37 6.08 4.45
N PHE A 84 1.44 5.56 5.25
CA PHE A 84 1.54 5.48 6.69
C PHE A 84 1.18 4.08 7.17
N SER A 85 2.02 3.51 8.04
CA SER A 85 1.76 2.24 8.71
C SER A 85 2.15 2.31 10.18
N GLY A 86 1.41 1.68 11.09
CA GLY A 86 1.84 1.64 12.50
C GLY A 86 3.11 0.83 12.73
N ILE A 87 3.41 -0.19 11.92
CA ILE A 87 4.59 -1.04 12.09
C ILE A 87 5.53 -0.94 10.90
N THR A 88 5.08 -1.39 9.72
CA THR A 88 5.96 -1.65 8.58
C THR A 88 5.39 -1.21 7.24
N ASN A 89 6.24 -0.58 6.45
CA ASN A 89 5.99 -0.29 5.03
C ASN A 89 7.01 -1.02 4.16
N ILE A 90 6.56 -1.72 3.11
CA ILE A 90 7.42 -2.45 2.17
C ILE A 90 7.10 -2.02 0.74
N ASN A 91 8.12 -1.60 0.00
CA ASN A 91 8.07 -1.25 -1.42
C ASN A 91 9.07 -2.11 -2.20
N GLY A 92 8.61 -2.91 -3.16
CA GLY A 92 9.45 -3.87 -3.86
C GLY A 92 10.47 -3.24 -4.81
N ARG A 93 10.13 -2.10 -5.43
CA ARG A 93 11.05 -1.37 -6.33
C ARG A 93 11.32 0.05 -5.84
N LYS A 94 10.47 1.01 -6.19
CA LYS A 94 10.73 2.42 -5.92
C LYS A 94 9.70 3.00 -4.99
N MET A 95 10.14 3.93 -4.15
CA MET A 95 9.26 4.76 -3.34
C MET A 95 9.53 6.23 -3.63
N THR A 96 8.49 6.96 -4.02
CA THR A 96 8.55 8.39 -4.34
C THR A 96 7.50 9.17 -3.55
N GLY A 97 7.94 10.04 -2.64
CA GLY A 97 7.04 10.87 -1.83
C GLY A 97 7.34 10.78 -0.35
N VAL A 98 6.35 10.46 0.48
CA VAL A 98 6.49 10.38 1.94
C VAL A 98 6.10 8.98 2.43
N SER A 99 7.00 8.31 3.14
CA SER A 99 6.72 7.03 3.79
C SER A 99 6.99 7.14 5.28
N ALA A 100 5.98 6.86 6.10
CA ALA A 100 6.08 6.89 7.55
C ALA A 100 5.66 5.56 8.15
N SER A 101 6.53 4.93 8.91
CA SER A 101 6.23 3.72 9.66
C SER A 101 6.64 3.86 11.12
N GLY A 102 6.00 3.11 12.02
CA GLY A 102 6.40 3.12 13.43
C GLY A 102 7.75 2.44 13.66
N LEU A 103 8.03 1.32 12.99
CA LEU A 103 9.26 0.54 13.23
C LEU A 103 10.15 0.46 11.99
N VAL A 104 9.63 -0.03 10.85
CA VAL A 104 10.48 -0.39 9.70
C VAL A 104 9.93 0.15 8.39
N ASN A 105 10.78 0.78 7.56
CA ASN A 105 10.48 0.96 6.13
C ASN A 105 11.50 0.17 5.30
N ILE A 106 11.03 -0.53 4.27
CA ILE A 106 11.86 -1.27 3.33
C ILE A 106 11.51 -0.84 1.91
N THR A 107 12.51 -0.46 1.13
CA THR A 107 12.40 -0.16 -0.29
C THR A 107 13.51 -0.85 -1.07
N GLY A 108 13.16 -1.68 -2.05
CA GLY A 108 14.11 -2.59 -2.71
C GLY A 108 15.14 -1.91 -3.62
N GLN A 109 14.83 -0.76 -4.23
CA GLN A 109 15.72 -0.08 -5.18
C GLN A 109 15.91 1.40 -4.82
N ASP A 110 15.07 2.28 -5.37
CA ASP A 110 15.21 3.72 -5.23
C ASP A 110 14.21 4.28 -4.22
N VAL A 111 14.70 5.10 -3.30
CA VAL A 111 13.90 5.98 -2.45
C VAL A 111 14.08 7.41 -2.94
N THR A 112 12.99 8.15 -3.13
CA THR A 112 13.02 9.57 -3.46
C THR A 112 11.99 10.33 -2.65
N GLY A 113 12.43 11.18 -1.73
CA GLY A 113 11.56 11.95 -0.85
C GLY A 113 11.85 11.73 0.63
N VAL A 114 10.80 11.64 1.46
CA VAL A 114 10.94 11.58 2.91
C VAL A 114 10.55 10.21 3.44
N VAL A 115 11.42 9.59 4.24
CA VAL A 115 11.17 8.31 4.89
C VAL A 115 11.35 8.48 6.39
N LEU A 116 10.34 8.12 7.17
CA LEU A 116 10.37 8.16 8.62
C LEU A 116 10.10 6.77 9.17
N SER A 117 11.02 6.22 9.95
CA SER A 117 10.79 5.02 10.76
C SER A 117 11.30 5.22 12.18
N GLY A 118 10.80 4.46 13.13
CA GLY A 118 11.31 4.49 14.50
C GLY A 118 12.57 3.68 14.72
N LEU A 119 12.89 2.68 13.87
CA LEU A 119 14.05 1.81 14.07
C LEU A 119 14.86 1.60 12.78
N ILE A 120 14.24 1.06 11.74
CA ILE A 120 14.97 0.58 10.56
C ILE A 120 14.44 1.25 9.30
N ASN A 121 15.35 1.81 8.51
CA ASN A 121 15.08 2.24 7.14
C ASN A 121 16.04 1.51 6.20
N ILE A 122 15.51 0.64 5.35
CA ILE A 122 16.27 -0.04 4.31
C ILE A 122 15.87 0.59 2.97
N GLY A 123 16.81 1.27 2.33
CA GLY A 123 16.74 1.64 0.93
C GLY A 123 17.79 0.87 0.14
N GLY A 124 17.48 0.48 -1.09
CA GLY A 124 18.42 -0.23 -1.97
C GLY A 124 19.50 0.69 -2.53
N ASP A 125 19.58 0.78 -3.86
CA ASP A 125 20.69 1.40 -4.59
C ASP A 125 20.82 2.91 -4.39
N ARG A 126 19.71 3.63 -4.19
CA ARG A 126 19.73 5.09 -4.12
C ARG A 126 18.66 5.64 -3.19
N VAL A 127 19.08 6.52 -2.29
CA VAL A 127 18.18 7.30 -1.43
C VAL A 127 18.39 8.78 -1.74
N ALA A 128 17.44 9.37 -2.47
CA ALA A 128 17.42 10.78 -2.84
C ALA A 128 16.38 11.52 -2.00
N GLY A 129 16.77 11.97 -0.81
CA GLY A 129 15.91 12.78 0.05
C GLY A 129 16.26 12.62 1.52
N LEU A 130 15.26 12.76 2.38
CA LEU A 130 15.41 12.77 3.83
C LEU A 130 14.97 11.42 4.41
N ALA A 131 15.91 10.65 4.93
CA ALA A 131 15.61 9.45 5.71
C ALA A 131 15.87 9.72 7.19
N ILE A 132 14.84 9.56 8.02
CA ILE A 132 14.90 9.68 9.46
C ILE A 132 14.52 8.32 10.04
N SER A 133 15.48 7.66 10.68
CA SER A 133 15.23 6.54 11.57
C SER A 133 15.38 7.03 13.01
N GLY A 134 14.56 6.52 13.93
CA GLY A 134 14.88 6.53 15.34
C GLY A 134 16.05 5.59 15.64
N GLU A 135 16.55 5.70 16.86
CA GLU A 135 17.73 5.04 17.46
C GLU A 135 18.18 3.70 16.84
#